data_AF-A0A972YJD8-F1
#
_entry.id   AF-A0A972YJD8-F1
#
_cell.length_a   1.000
_cell.length_b   1.000
_cell.length_c   1.000
_cell.angle_alpha   90.00
_cell.angle_beta   90.00
_cell.angle_gamma   90.00
#
_symmetry.space_group_name_H-M   'P 1'
#
loop_
_entity.id
_entity.type
_entity.pdbx_description
1 polymer ?
#
loop_
_entity_poly.entity_id
_entity_poly.type
_entity_poly.pdbx_seq_one_letter_code
_entity_poly.pdbx_strand_id
1 'polypeptide(L)'
;MSGSLLGGGGGGLGLKMPEIDFFGAKSKGEKICFVVHFGPATTTQKGESTPYTRMTAYTIRKRLEELVSGLPSQAKFNVTAFWAGHCNPFAERMLQATSAHKDLLRQWMAPVNPVESSTETYGSSFGKFGGLLAKTPWPQKIDKNIPSFGPAWYYNYVSPRSDEVKYFGEPVPKDATIHWARGVFWALVTQRPDTIYVLTTNYLPSEEGHPQQFTDAYKKICEDIYDVQGLKRPTVNVVVLTNAGANSRGALKTLERFGPLIKASKGKGSVIEDISDFMNKEERRRLESFAPKE
;
A
#
# COMPACT_ATOMS: atom_id res chain seq x y z
N MET A 1 -56.11 -21.81 18.04
CA MET A 1 -55.65 -20.68 17.20
C MET A 1 -54.21 -20.40 17.64
N SER A 2 -53.18 -21.04 17.06
CA SER A 2 -52.50 -20.81 15.76
C SER A 2 -51.94 -19.39 15.56
N GLY A 3 -50.61 -19.31 15.54
CA GLY A 3 -49.76 -18.36 14.78
C GLY A 3 -49.44 -17.03 15.46
N SER A 4 -48.25 -16.43 15.33
CA SER A 4 -46.96 -16.83 14.75
C SER A 4 -45.91 -15.75 15.11
N LEU A 5 -44.65 -16.14 15.26
CA LEU A 5 -43.48 -15.27 15.08
C LEU A 5 -43.46 -14.67 13.65
N LEU A 6 -42.90 -13.46 13.50
CA LEU A 6 -42.18 -12.85 12.36
C LEU A 6 -42.09 -11.33 12.64
N GLY A 7 -40.97 -10.61 12.53
CA GLY A 7 -39.65 -10.88 11.99
C GLY A 7 -39.02 -9.55 11.57
N GLY A 8 -37.69 -9.45 11.73
CA GLY A 8 -36.78 -8.86 10.75
C GLY A 8 -36.82 -7.36 10.46
N GLY A 9 -35.70 -6.69 10.73
CA GLY A 9 -35.38 -5.42 10.06
C GLY A 9 -34.33 -4.59 10.79
N GLY A 10 -33.11 -5.10 10.89
CA GLY A 10 -31.96 -4.30 11.31
C GLY A 10 -31.78 -3.11 10.35
N GLY A 11 -32.30 -1.96 10.76
CA GLY A 11 -32.11 -0.70 10.07
C GLY A 11 -30.66 -0.25 10.20
N GLY A 12 -29.83 -0.63 9.24
CA GLY A 12 -28.58 0.06 9.00
C GLY A 12 -28.91 1.51 8.64
N LEU A 13 -28.59 2.43 9.54
CA LEU A 13 -28.61 3.87 9.27
C LEU A 13 -27.98 4.11 7.89
N GLY A 14 -28.72 4.77 7.01
CA GLY A 14 -28.35 5.09 5.63
C GLY A 14 -27.21 6.10 5.50
N LEU A 15 -26.13 5.91 6.26
CA LEU A 15 -24.88 6.62 6.07
C LEU A 15 -24.28 6.18 4.74
N LYS A 16 -24.31 7.09 3.77
CA LYS A 16 -23.68 6.91 2.46
C LYS A 16 -22.20 6.56 2.70
N MET A 17 -21.81 5.32 2.35
CA MET A 17 -20.41 4.89 2.43
C MET A 17 -19.50 5.91 1.72
N PRO A 18 -18.35 6.29 2.33
CA PRO A 18 -17.45 7.25 1.72
C PRO A 18 -16.94 6.71 0.38
N GLU A 19 -17.04 7.54 -0.65
CA GLU A 19 -16.37 7.29 -1.91
C GLU A 19 -14.94 7.80 -1.79
N ILE A 20 -13.97 6.92 -2.02
CA ILE A 20 -12.54 7.22 -1.91
C ILE A 20 -11.97 7.21 -3.31
N ASP A 21 -11.22 8.24 -3.67
CA ASP A 21 -10.47 8.31 -4.91
C ASP A 21 -8.98 8.42 -4.58
N PHE A 22 -8.21 7.38 -4.91
CA PHE A 22 -6.76 7.40 -4.81
C PHE A 22 -6.16 7.32 -6.21
N PHE A 23 -5.68 8.45 -6.71
CA PHE A 23 -5.09 8.55 -8.05
C PHE A 23 -5.98 7.97 -9.17
N GLY A 24 -7.27 8.29 -9.14
CA GLY A 24 -8.28 7.84 -10.11
C GLY A 24 -8.93 6.50 -9.77
N ALA A 25 -8.39 5.76 -8.79
CA ALA A 25 -8.98 4.49 -8.35
C ALA A 25 -10.09 4.75 -7.33
N LYS A 26 -11.34 4.76 -7.81
CA LYS A 26 -12.53 5.02 -6.97
C LYS A 26 -13.10 3.76 -6.31
N SER A 27 -13.28 3.76 -4.99
CA SER A 27 -13.88 2.64 -4.23
C SER A 27 -14.84 3.11 -3.12
N LYS A 28 -15.50 2.15 -2.47
CA LYS A 28 -16.35 2.36 -1.28
C LYS A 28 -16.01 1.33 -0.22
N GLY A 29 -15.69 1.78 0.99
CA GLY A 29 -15.39 0.91 2.13
C GLY A 29 -15.22 1.70 3.42
N GLU A 30 -15.45 1.04 4.54
CA GLU A 30 -15.24 1.62 5.87
C GLU A 30 -13.88 1.20 6.44
N LYS A 31 -13.33 0.06 6.00
CA LYS A 31 -12.01 -0.46 6.38
C LYS A 31 -11.07 -0.45 5.19
N ILE A 32 -10.06 0.41 5.21
CA ILE A 32 -9.19 0.66 4.05
C ILE A 32 -7.72 0.35 4.37
N CYS A 33 -7.05 -0.40 3.50
CA CYS A 33 -5.60 -0.59 3.56
C CYS A 33 -4.92 0.10 2.38
N PHE A 34 -3.80 0.78 2.65
CA PHE A 34 -2.90 1.31 1.62
C PHE A 34 -1.59 0.53 1.64
N VAL A 35 -1.17 0.01 0.49
CA VAL A 35 0.07 -0.73 0.27
C VAL A 35 0.92 0.13 -0.66
N VAL A 36 1.91 0.82 -0.11
CA VAL A 36 2.60 1.91 -0.81
C VAL A 36 4.08 1.62 -1.00
N HIS A 37 4.52 1.70 -2.25
CA HIS A 37 5.91 1.58 -2.63
C HIS A 37 6.67 2.87 -2.30
N PHE A 38 7.72 2.78 -1.49
CA PHE A 38 8.62 3.90 -1.19
C PHE A 38 10.10 3.60 -1.54
N GLY A 39 10.36 2.54 -2.29
CA GLY A 39 11.72 2.12 -2.65
C GLY A 39 12.39 2.99 -3.72
N PRO A 40 13.60 2.61 -4.17
CA PRO A 40 14.44 3.37 -5.10
C PRO A 40 13.75 3.84 -6.39
N ALA A 41 12.80 3.08 -6.96
CA ALA A 41 12.10 3.57 -8.15
C ALA A 41 11.24 4.83 -7.91
N THR A 42 11.02 5.23 -6.65
CA THR A 42 10.32 6.49 -6.28
C THR A 42 11.26 7.64 -5.94
N THR A 43 12.57 7.41 -5.92
CA THR A 43 13.59 8.40 -5.55
C THR A 43 14.74 8.49 -6.52
N THR A 44 14.80 7.59 -7.52
CA THR A 44 15.91 7.45 -8.46
C THR A 44 15.41 7.45 -9.90
N GLN A 45 16.16 8.11 -10.80
CA GLN A 45 15.99 8.03 -12.25
C GLN A 45 17.37 7.83 -12.89
N LYS A 46 17.48 6.88 -13.83
CA LYS A 46 18.76 6.50 -14.48
C LYS A 46 19.91 6.21 -13.50
N GLY A 47 19.60 5.71 -12.30
CA GLY A 47 20.58 5.38 -11.25
C GLY A 47 20.94 6.54 -10.32
N GLU A 48 20.46 7.76 -10.58
CA GLU A 48 20.74 8.94 -9.78
C GLU A 48 19.58 9.29 -8.85
N SER A 49 19.88 9.63 -7.59
CA SER A 49 18.91 10.17 -6.63
C SER A 49 19.25 11.63 -6.35
N THR A 50 18.39 12.53 -6.82
CA THR A 50 18.53 13.99 -6.67
C THR A 50 17.27 14.55 -6.01
N PRO A 51 17.29 15.79 -5.51
CA PRO A 51 16.07 16.46 -5.03
C PRO A 51 14.92 16.40 -6.04
N TYR A 52 15.22 16.53 -7.35
CA TYR A 52 14.24 16.40 -8.42
C TYR A 52 13.57 15.02 -8.44
N THR A 53 14.35 13.94 -8.51
CA THR A 53 13.80 12.57 -8.61
C THR A 53 13.07 12.16 -7.33
N ARG A 54 13.46 12.71 -6.18
CA ARG A 54 12.85 12.45 -4.86
C ARG A 54 11.52 13.16 -4.66
N MET A 55 11.16 14.13 -5.51
CA MET A 55 9.83 14.74 -5.49
C MET A 55 8.70 13.73 -5.80
N THR A 56 8.99 12.62 -6.50
CA THR A 56 8.02 11.54 -6.69
C THR A 56 7.58 10.96 -5.35
N ALA A 57 8.52 10.43 -4.54
CA ALA A 57 8.23 9.89 -3.21
C ALA A 57 7.56 10.92 -2.29
N TYR A 58 8.02 12.18 -2.35
CA TYR A 58 7.40 13.28 -1.60
C TYR A 58 5.92 13.46 -1.96
N THR A 59 5.61 13.51 -3.26
CA THR A 59 4.24 13.71 -3.76
C THR A 59 3.36 12.54 -3.37
N ILE A 60 3.83 11.29 -3.54
CA ILE A 60 3.11 10.09 -3.10
C ILE A 60 2.71 10.18 -1.63
N ARG A 61 3.67 10.55 -0.78
CA ARG A 61 3.42 10.72 0.65
C ARG A 61 2.37 11.80 0.92
N LYS A 62 2.47 12.96 0.27
CA LYS A 62 1.49 14.05 0.44
C LYS A 62 0.09 13.68 -0.01
N ARG A 63 -0.04 12.97 -1.15
CA ARG A 63 -1.34 12.49 -1.62
C ARG A 63 -1.95 11.44 -0.70
N LEU A 64 -1.13 10.56 -0.11
CA LEU A 64 -1.59 9.64 0.93
C LEU A 64 -2.02 10.38 2.21
N GLU A 65 -1.26 11.38 2.66
CA GLU A 65 -1.62 12.22 3.82
C GLU A 65 -2.97 12.91 3.61
N GLU A 66 -3.19 13.53 2.45
CA GLU A 66 -4.45 14.20 2.12
C GLU A 66 -5.61 13.23 2.04
N LEU A 67 -5.43 12.08 1.40
CA LEU A 67 -6.49 11.07 1.32
C LEU A 67 -6.89 10.59 2.72
N VAL A 68 -5.92 10.21 3.54
CA VAL A 68 -6.20 9.77 4.91
C VAL A 68 -6.81 10.90 5.74
N SER A 69 -6.38 12.15 5.53
CA SER A 69 -6.97 13.31 6.19
C SER A 69 -8.45 13.49 5.84
N GLY A 70 -8.83 13.19 4.59
CA GLY A 70 -10.21 13.24 4.09
C GLY A 70 -11.11 12.08 4.52
N LEU A 71 -10.56 10.99 5.08
CA LEU A 71 -11.38 9.87 5.55
C LEU A 71 -12.33 10.31 6.68
N PRO A 72 -13.60 9.89 6.68
CA PRO A 72 -14.51 10.25 7.75
C PRO A 72 -14.18 9.47 9.03
N SER A 73 -14.51 10.01 10.21
CA SER A 73 -14.08 9.46 11.49
C SER A 73 -14.60 8.05 11.79
N GLN A 74 -15.69 7.60 11.15
CA GLN A 74 -16.17 6.23 11.26
C GLN A 74 -15.33 5.20 10.48
N ALA A 75 -14.55 5.64 9.49
CA ALA A 75 -13.67 4.75 8.75
C ALA A 75 -12.51 4.26 9.62
N LYS A 76 -11.99 3.08 9.31
CA LYS A 76 -10.71 2.56 9.80
C LYS A 76 -9.73 2.47 8.65
N PHE A 77 -8.47 2.74 8.94
CA PHE A 77 -7.41 2.65 7.95
C PHE A 77 -6.15 1.99 8.51
N ASN A 78 -5.34 1.46 7.61
CA ASN A 78 -3.96 1.15 7.89
C ASN A 78 -3.11 1.35 6.62
N VAL A 79 -1.82 1.55 6.79
CA VAL A 79 -0.86 1.75 5.70
C VAL A 79 0.28 0.77 5.90
N THR A 80 0.84 0.24 4.82
CA THR A 80 2.16 -0.40 4.85
C THR A 80 3.06 0.18 3.77
N ALA A 81 4.29 0.50 4.15
CA ALA A 81 5.36 0.80 3.21
C ALA A 81 5.99 -0.53 2.77
N PHE A 82 6.23 -0.70 1.47
CA PHE A 82 6.92 -1.88 0.97
C PHE A 82 8.07 -1.53 0.02
N TRP A 83 9.07 -2.41 0.03
CA TRP A 83 10.12 -2.51 -0.99
C TRP A 83 10.85 -3.86 -0.83
N ALA A 84 11.15 -4.53 -1.94
CA ALA A 84 11.71 -5.90 -1.92
C ALA A 84 10.96 -6.82 -0.95
N GLY A 85 11.66 -7.49 -0.03
CA GLY A 85 11.06 -8.32 1.02
C GLY A 85 10.47 -7.53 2.19
N HIS A 86 10.61 -6.21 2.26
CA HIS A 86 10.11 -5.44 3.39
C HIS A 86 8.63 -5.11 3.23
N CYS A 87 7.88 -5.35 4.30
CA CYS A 87 6.52 -4.87 4.53
C CYS A 87 6.53 -4.24 5.93
N ASN A 88 6.45 -2.91 5.99
CA ASN A 88 6.46 -2.14 7.22
C ASN A 88 5.09 -1.48 7.43
N PRO A 89 4.16 -2.14 8.13
CA PRO A 89 2.90 -1.55 8.56
C PRO A 89 3.09 -0.33 9.45
N PHE A 90 2.20 0.64 9.31
CA PHE A 90 2.06 1.80 10.20
C PHE A 90 1.61 1.40 11.61
N ALA A 91 0.65 0.47 11.68
CA ALA A 91 0.10 -0.04 12.93
C ALA A 91 -0.15 -1.55 12.86
N GLU A 92 -0.17 -2.21 14.02
CA GLU A 92 -0.49 -3.64 14.17
C GLU A 92 -1.90 -3.97 13.63
N ARG A 93 -2.86 -3.09 13.91
CA ARG A 93 -4.27 -3.23 13.54
C ARG A 93 -4.78 -1.92 12.95
N MET A 94 -5.83 -2.01 12.13
CA MET A 94 -6.48 -0.83 11.58
C MET A 94 -6.92 0.14 12.68
N LEU A 95 -6.59 1.41 12.49
CA LEU A 95 -6.95 2.49 13.40
C LEU A 95 -8.15 3.26 12.86
N GLN A 96 -9.02 3.71 13.75
CA GLN A 96 -10.11 4.61 13.37
C GLN A 96 -9.54 5.94 12.87
N ALA A 97 -10.14 6.54 11.85
CA ALA A 97 -9.71 7.79 11.21
C ALA A 97 -10.04 9.03 12.06
N THR A 98 -9.67 9.02 13.34
CA THR A 98 -9.71 10.19 14.22
C THR A 98 -8.60 11.17 13.84
N SER A 99 -8.73 12.45 14.23
CA SER A 99 -7.67 13.44 14.00
C SER A 99 -6.33 12.98 14.58
N ALA A 100 -6.32 12.41 15.79
CA ALA A 100 -5.11 11.90 16.44
C ALA A 100 -4.42 10.78 15.65
N HIS A 101 -5.17 9.81 15.11
CA HIS A 101 -4.55 8.74 14.31
C HIS A 101 -4.10 9.21 12.92
N LYS A 102 -4.79 10.20 12.33
CA LYS A 102 -4.36 10.86 11.10
C LYS A 102 -3.04 11.61 11.32
N ASP A 103 -2.90 12.31 12.44
CA ASP A 103 -1.65 12.96 12.84
C ASP A 103 -0.53 11.96 13.11
N LEU A 104 -0.86 10.81 13.72
CA LEU A 104 0.11 9.75 13.93
C LEU A 104 0.64 9.19 12.59
N LEU A 105 -0.20 9.07 11.56
CA LEU A 105 0.25 8.69 10.22
C LEU A 105 1.19 9.74 9.61
N ARG A 106 0.85 11.03 9.75
CA ARG A 106 1.73 12.12 9.29
C ARG A 106 3.09 12.05 9.96
N GLN A 107 3.13 11.83 11.27
CA GLN A 107 4.37 11.67 12.03
C GLN A 107 5.16 10.44 11.55
N TRP A 108 4.48 9.31 11.32
CA TRP A 108 5.11 8.09 10.83
C TRP A 108 5.81 8.29 9.49
N MET A 109 5.18 8.99 8.53
CA MET A 109 5.75 9.16 7.20
C MET A 109 6.65 10.39 7.06
N ALA A 110 6.66 11.32 8.00
CA ALA A 110 7.45 12.56 7.94
C ALA A 110 8.96 12.37 7.62
N PRO A 111 9.66 11.32 8.08
CA PRO A 111 11.06 11.10 7.74
C PRO A 111 11.28 10.25 6.47
N VAL A 112 10.22 9.70 5.87
CA VAL A 112 10.35 8.84 4.69
C VAL A 112 10.86 9.65 3.49
N ASN A 113 11.97 9.20 2.90
CA ASN A 113 12.57 9.73 1.68
C ASN A 113 12.64 11.27 1.66
N PRO A 114 13.44 11.90 2.55
CA PRO A 114 13.53 13.35 2.58
C PRO A 114 14.14 13.87 1.28
N VAL A 115 13.62 14.98 0.76
CA VAL A 115 13.94 15.47 -0.59
C VAL A 115 15.39 15.98 -0.70
N GLU A 116 15.84 16.77 0.28
CA GLU A 116 17.13 17.47 0.20
C GLU A 116 18.20 16.89 1.12
N SER A 117 17.81 16.23 2.21
CA SER A 117 18.72 15.90 3.32
C SER A 117 19.22 14.46 3.34
N SER A 118 19.00 13.70 2.26
CA SER A 118 19.49 12.32 2.16
C SER A 118 19.58 11.84 0.72
N THR A 119 20.64 11.08 0.42
CA THR A 119 20.76 10.27 -0.79
C THR A 119 20.25 8.83 -0.58
N GLU A 120 20.03 8.44 0.67
CA GLU A 120 19.46 7.14 1.03
C GLU A 120 17.95 7.13 0.81
N THR A 121 17.39 5.94 0.60
CA THR A 121 15.98 5.73 0.28
C THR A 121 15.42 4.67 1.21
N TYR A 122 14.15 4.73 1.55
CA TYR A 122 13.49 3.62 2.23
C TYR A 122 13.77 2.29 1.50
N GLY A 123 14.30 1.32 2.25
CA GLY A 123 14.72 0.04 1.69
C GLY A 123 16.15 0.03 1.15
N SER A 124 16.83 1.17 0.95
CA SER A 124 18.29 1.13 0.76
C SER A 124 18.94 0.46 1.96
N SER A 125 20.09 -0.19 1.73
CA SER A 125 20.83 -1.01 2.68
C SER A 125 20.68 -0.52 4.12
N PHE A 126 19.80 -1.17 4.89
CA PHE A 126 19.51 -0.77 6.27
C PHE A 126 20.71 -0.96 7.21
N GLY A 127 21.86 -1.42 6.72
CA GLY A 127 23.06 -1.66 7.51
C GLY A 127 22.76 -2.51 8.76
N LYS A 128 23.22 -2.03 9.92
CA LYS A 128 22.96 -2.68 11.22
C LYS A 128 21.47 -2.72 11.58
N PHE A 129 20.68 -1.72 11.16
CA PHE A 129 19.24 -1.70 11.39
C PHE A 129 18.53 -2.84 10.66
N GLY A 130 19.03 -3.26 9.49
CA GLY A 130 18.48 -4.41 8.75
C GLY A 130 18.53 -5.72 9.55
N GLY A 131 19.63 -5.95 10.27
CA GLY A 131 19.78 -7.11 11.16
C GLY A 131 18.85 -7.06 12.38
N LEU A 132 18.63 -5.87 12.95
CA LEU A 132 17.64 -5.66 14.01
C LEU A 132 16.22 -5.92 13.50
N LEU A 133 15.87 -5.34 12.35
CA LEU A 133 14.56 -5.48 11.72
C LEU A 133 14.24 -6.95 11.44
N ALA A 134 15.17 -7.68 10.81
CA ALA A 134 14.98 -9.08 10.45
C ALA A 134 14.75 -10.02 11.65
N LYS A 135 15.32 -9.68 12.82
CA LYS A 135 15.17 -10.46 14.07
C LYS A 135 13.95 -10.04 14.88
N THR A 136 13.32 -8.92 14.55
CA THR A 136 12.17 -8.41 15.30
C THR A 136 10.92 -9.17 14.84
N PRO A 137 10.22 -9.89 15.74
CA PRO A 137 9.00 -10.59 15.39
C PRO A 137 7.86 -9.59 15.16
N TRP A 138 6.99 -9.86 14.19
CA TRP A 138 5.70 -9.18 14.12
C TRP A 138 4.81 -9.58 15.33
N PRO A 139 4.10 -8.67 16.00
CA PRO A 139 3.96 -7.23 15.76
C PRO A 139 4.80 -6.35 16.73
N GLN A 140 6.04 -6.71 17.03
CA GLN A 140 6.89 -5.87 17.87
C GLN A 140 7.32 -4.60 17.12
N LYS A 141 7.09 -3.43 17.74
CA LYS A 141 7.46 -2.10 17.21
C LYS A 141 8.92 -1.76 17.53
N ILE A 142 9.62 -1.17 16.56
CA ILE A 142 10.95 -0.58 16.72
C ILE A 142 10.84 0.93 16.51
N ASP A 143 11.11 1.73 17.53
CA ASP A 143 11.05 3.20 17.49
C ASP A 143 12.35 3.87 17.96
N LYS A 144 13.45 3.10 18.01
CA LYS A 144 14.80 3.56 18.37
C LYS A 144 15.80 3.18 17.31
N ASN A 145 16.83 4.02 17.13
CA ASN A 145 17.90 3.81 16.15
C ASN A 145 17.36 3.58 14.72
N ILE A 146 16.25 4.23 14.40
CA ILE A 146 15.60 4.15 13.09
C ILE A 146 16.41 4.94 12.05
N PRO A 147 16.45 4.48 10.79
CA PRO A 147 17.07 5.25 9.71
C PRO A 147 16.31 6.57 9.46
N SER A 148 17.04 7.66 9.26
CA SER A 148 16.48 9.01 9.04
C SER A 148 15.76 9.20 7.70
N PHE A 149 15.83 8.20 6.82
CA PHE A 149 15.21 8.17 5.49
C PHE A 149 13.98 7.24 5.41
N GLY A 150 13.64 6.59 6.52
CA GLY A 150 12.51 5.68 6.63
C GLY A 150 11.39 6.21 7.52
N PRO A 151 10.35 5.40 7.80
CA PRO A 151 9.29 5.82 8.70
C PRO A 151 9.76 5.98 10.14
N ALA A 152 9.02 6.76 10.94
CA ALA A 152 9.37 7.09 12.33
C ALA A 152 9.36 5.88 13.29
N TRP A 153 8.80 4.75 12.85
CA TRP A 153 8.97 3.45 13.50
C TRP A 153 8.74 2.34 12.50
N TYR A 154 9.19 1.14 12.87
CA TYR A 154 9.14 -0.04 12.03
C TYR A 154 8.43 -1.19 12.72
N TYR A 155 7.72 -1.94 11.90
CA TYR A 155 7.38 -3.33 12.16
C TYR A 155 7.99 -4.19 11.05
N ASN A 156 8.29 -5.46 11.37
CA ASN A 156 8.78 -6.43 10.41
C ASN A 156 7.69 -7.47 10.11
N TYR A 157 6.73 -7.13 9.24
CA TYR A 157 5.77 -8.13 8.81
C TYR A 157 6.40 -9.10 7.82
N VAL A 158 6.38 -10.38 8.18
CA VAL A 158 6.70 -11.51 7.30
C VAL A 158 5.48 -12.42 7.28
N SER A 159 5.07 -12.84 6.09
CA SER A 159 3.95 -13.77 5.91
C SER A 159 4.21 -15.05 6.72
N PRO A 160 3.28 -15.50 7.58
CA PRO A 160 3.45 -16.76 8.28
C PRO A 160 3.59 -17.92 7.30
N ARG A 161 4.62 -18.76 7.47
CA ARG A 161 4.91 -19.89 6.58
C ARG A 161 3.69 -20.80 6.39
N SER A 162 2.96 -21.09 7.46
CA SER A 162 1.74 -21.90 7.44
C SER A 162 0.69 -21.33 6.48
N ASP A 163 0.51 -20.01 6.49
CA ASP A 163 -0.48 -19.34 5.64
C ASP A 163 0.00 -19.33 4.19
N GLU A 164 1.30 -19.14 3.95
CA GLU A 164 1.85 -19.25 2.60
C GLU A 164 1.61 -20.64 2.00
N VAL A 165 1.90 -21.71 2.74
CA VAL A 165 1.64 -23.09 2.30
C VAL A 165 0.16 -23.30 2.04
N LYS A 166 -0.70 -22.82 2.94
CA LYS A 166 -2.16 -22.95 2.81
C LYS A 166 -2.68 -22.34 1.51
N TYR A 167 -2.24 -21.13 1.16
CA TYR A 167 -2.83 -20.39 0.05
C TYR A 167 -2.09 -20.59 -1.28
N PHE A 168 -0.77 -20.76 -1.26
CA PHE A 168 0.05 -20.92 -2.46
C PHE A 168 0.41 -22.37 -2.78
N GLY A 169 0.24 -23.31 -1.84
CA GLY A 169 0.61 -24.72 -2.00
C GLY A 169 2.08 -25.01 -1.67
N GLU A 170 2.47 -26.30 -1.71
CA GLU A 170 3.85 -26.75 -1.48
C GLU A 170 4.43 -27.37 -2.78
N PRO A 171 5.63 -26.98 -3.24
CA PRO A 171 6.48 -25.94 -2.66
C PRO A 171 5.89 -24.54 -2.87
N VAL A 172 6.06 -23.66 -1.88
CA VAL A 172 5.63 -22.27 -2.03
C VAL A 172 6.56 -21.56 -3.02
N PRO A 173 6.02 -20.83 -4.01
CA PRO A 173 6.83 -20.04 -4.92
C PRO A 173 7.73 -19.07 -4.16
N LYS A 174 9.01 -19.00 -4.53
CA LYS A 174 10.04 -18.18 -3.86
C LYS A 174 9.61 -16.71 -3.65
N ASP A 175 8.89 -16.16 -4.62
CA ASP A 175 8.46 -14.76 -4.63
C ASP A 175 6.96 -14.59 -4.29
N ALA A 176 6.28 -15.63 -3.77
CA ALA A 176 4.84 -15.61 -3.51
C ALA A 176 4.39 -14.38 -2.72
N THR A 177 5.14 -14.01 -1.68
CA THR A 177 4.86 -12.85 -0.84
C THR A 177 6.05 -11.86 -0.81
N ILE A 178 6.42 -11.30 -1.96
CA ILE A 178 7.41 -10.20 -2.04
C ILE A 178 6.78 -8.92 -2.61
N HIS A 179 7.41 -7.77 -2.40
CA HIS A 179 6.94 -6.47 -2.88
C HIS A 179 5.49 -6.19 -2.45
N TRP A 180 4.66 -5.73 -3.39
CA TRP A 180 3.25 -5.44 -3.19
C TRP A 180 2.48 -6.65 -2.66
N ALA A 181 2.84 -7.87 -3.06
CA ALA A 181 2.12 -9.08 -2.68
C ALA A 181 2.22 -9.36 -1.18
N ARG A 182 3.36 -9.06 -0.55
CA ARG A 182 3.47 -9.14 0.92
C ARG A 182 2.53 -8.16 1.61
N GLY A 183 2.44 -6.93 1.10
CA GLY A 183 1.54 -5.92 1.65
C GLY A 183 0.06 -6.26 1.45
N VAL A 184 -0.31 -6.79 0.28
CA VAL A 184 -1.68 -7.26 0.02
C VAL A 184 -2.00 -8.48 0.88
N PHE A 185 -1.07 -9.43 1.02
CA PHE A 185 -1.24 -10.60 1.88
C PHE A 185 -1.47 -10.19 3.33
N TRP A 186 -0.61 -9.33 3.89
CA TRP A 186 -0.79 -8.71 5.21
C TRP A 186 -2.17 -8.08 5.38
N ALA A 187 -2.60 -7.27 4.41
CA ALA A 187 -3.89 -6.62 4.46
C ALA A 187 -5.02 -7.66 4.52
N LEU A 188 -4.99 -8.66 3.63
CA LEU A 188 -6.04 -9.67 3.53
C LEU A 188 -6.16 -10.55 4.78
N VAL A 189 -5.04 -11.08 5.28
CA VAL A 189 -5.05 -12.09 6.36
C VAL A 189 -5.07 -11.46 7.75
N THR A 190 -4.43 -10.30 7.92
CA THR A 190 -4.27 -9.64 9.23
C THR A 190 -5.26 -8.49 9.42
N GLN A 191 -5.47 -7.63 8.41
CA GLN A 191 -6.23 -6.39 8.58
C GLN A 191 -7.72 -6.52 8.20
N ARG A 192 -8.06 -7.46 7.32
CA ARG A 192 -9.42 -7.73 6.84
C ARG A 192 -10.19 -6.48 6.34
N PRO A 193 -9.60 -5.72 5.39
CA PRO A 193 -10.21 -4.52 4.82
C PRO A 193 -11.45 -4.84 3.97
N ASP A 194 -12.20 -3.80 3.63
CA ASP A 194 -13.19 -3.83 2.53
C ASP A 194 -12.54 -3.41 1.20
N THR A 195 -11.43 -2.69 1.27
CA THR A 195 -10.73 -2.10 0.12
C THR A 195 -9.24 -2.02 0.38
N ILE A 196 -8.46 -2.44 -0.60
CA ILE A 196 -7.00 -2.30 -0.64
C ILE A 196 -6.64 -1.39 -1.81
N TYR A 197 -5.75 -0.43 -1.55
CA TYR A 197 -5.09 0.40 -2.55
C TYR A 197 -3.62 0.03 -2.62
N VAL A 198 -3.17 -0.47 -3.77
CA VAL A 198 -1.78 -0.75 -4.06
C VAL A 198 -1.23 0.39 -4.91
N LEU A 199 -0.24 1.12 -4.41
CA LEU A 199 0.51 2.09 -5.19
C LEU A 199 1.91 1.54 -5.42
N THR A 200 2.24 1.29 -6.68
CA THR A 200 3.48 0.63 -7.08
C THR A 200 4.10 1.30 -8.30
N THR A 201 5.36 1.01 -8.58
CA THR A 201 6.02 1.33 -9.87
C THR A 201 6.02 0.05 -10.73
N ASN A 202 7.13 -0.26 -11.39
CA ASN A 202 7.38 -1.50 -12.13
C ASN A 202 7.82 -2.70 -11.28
N TYR A 203 7.83 -2.62 -9.94
CA TYR A 203 8.27 -3.73 -9.08
C TYR A 203 7.23 -4.85 -8.99
N LEU A 204 7.24 -5.70 -10.01
CA LEU A 204 6.66 -7.02 -10.01
C LEU A 204 7.77 -8.06 -9.85
N PRO A 205 7.50 -9.21 -9.22
CA PRO A 205 8.41 -10.34 -9.30
C PRO A 205 8.70 -10.72 -10.76
N SER A 206 9.92 -11.18 -10.99
CA SER A 206 10.42 -11.56 -12.32
C SER A 206 9.65 -12.73 -12.91
N GLU A 207 9.10 -13.58 -12.04
CA GLU A 207 8.23 -14.69 -12.42
C GLU A 207 6.98 -14.17 -13.15
N GLU A 208 6.87 -14.51 -14.44
CA GLU A 208 5.83 -13.97 -15.33
C GLU A 208 4.42 -14.26 -14.80
N GLY A 209 4.22 -15.45 -14.22
CA GLY A 209 2.97 -15.92 -13.62
C GLY A 209 2.65 -15.42 -12.21
N HIS A 210 3.50 -14.61 -11.57
CA HIS A 210 3.33 -14.24 -10.16
C HIS A 210 1.98 -13.56 -9.85
N PRO A 211 1.51 -12.55 -10.61
CA PRO A 211 0.20 -11.95 -10.34
C PRO A 211 -0.97 -12.95 -10.47
N GLN A 212 -0.86 -13.93 -11.36
CA GLN A 212 -1.87 -14.99 -11.51
C GLN A 212 -1.84 -15.92 -10.30
N GLN A 213 -0.65 -16.37 -9.87
CA GLN A 213 -0.49 -17.19 -8.66
C GLN A 213 -1.07 -16.48 -7.42
N PHE A 214 -0.79 -15.18 -7.26
CA PHE A 214 -1.36 -14.39 -6.18
C PHE A 214 -2.88 -14.23 -6.32
N THR A 215 -3.40 -14.11 -7.54
CA THR A 215 -4.84 -14.06 -7.80
C THR A 215 -5.54 -15.33 -7.33
N ASP A 216 -4.93 -16.50 -7.51
CA ASP A 216 -5.50 -17.76 -7.05
C ASP A 216 -5.41 -17.91 -5.53
N ALA A 217 -4.32 -17.46 -4.91
CA ALA A 217 -4.22 -17.33 -3.45
C ALA A 217 -5.29 -16.38 -2.89
N TYR A 218 -5.52 -15.22 -3.53
CA TYR A 218 -6.55 -14.25 -3.13
C TYR A 218 -7.95 -14.88 -3.10
N LYS A 219 -8.31 -15.69 -4.10
CA LYS A 219 -9.63 -16.38 -4.12
C LYS A 219 -9.78 -17.31 -2.93
N LYS A 220 -8.77 -18.14 -2.65
CA LYS A 220 -8.76 -19.06 -1.50
C LYS A 220 -8.84 -18.31 -0.16
N ILE A 221 -8.11 -17.20 -0.02
CA ILE A 221 -8.17 -16.34 1.17
C ILE A 221 -9.59 -15.77 1.34
N CYS A 222 -10.23 -15.33 0.25
CA CYS A 222 -11.61 -14.84 0.32
C CYS A 222 -12.59 -15.91 0.77
N GLU A 223 -12.47 -17.12 0.24
CA GLU A 223 -13.31 -18.26 0.63
C GLU A 223 -13.12 -18.59 2.12
N ASP A 224 -11.88 -18.68 2.59
CA ASP A 224 -11.55 -19.10 3.96
C ASP A 224 -11.82 -18.04 5.02
N ILE A 225 -11.52 -16.77 4.75
CA ILE A 225 -11.60 -15.69 5.75
C ILE A 225 -12.88 -14.89 5.60
N TYR A 226 -13.29 -14.56 4.38
CA TYR A 226 -14.34 -13.57 4.16
C TYR A 226 -15.70 -14.22 4.03
N ASP A 227 -15.85 -15.19 3.13
CA ASP A 227 -17.15 -15.82 2.89
C ASP A 227 -17.61 -16.63 4.11
N VAL A 228 -16.72 -17.40 4.73
CA VAL A 228 -16.99 -18.17 5.96
C VAL A 228 -17.44 -17.27 7.11
N GLN A 229 -16.89 -16.05 7.21
CA GLN A 229 -17.24 -15.09 8.27
C GLN A 229 -18.36 -14.12 7.87
N GLY A 230 -18.94 -14.28 6.68
CA GLY A 230 -19.93 -13.34 6.14
C GLY A 230 -19.39 -11.93 5.90
N LEU A 231 -18.07 -11.78 5.75
CA LEU A 231 -17.43 -10.50 5.43
C LEU A 231 -17.50 -10.23 3.92
N LYS A 232 -17.58 -8.95 3.57
CA LYS A 232 -17.48 -8.51 2.18
C LYS A 232 -16.07 -8.81 1.64
N ARG A 233 -15.98 -9.50 0.49
CA ARG A 233 -14.71 -9.69 -0.23
C ARG A 233 -14.08 -8.32 -0.59
N PRO A 234 -12.78 -8.10 -0.32
CA PRO A 234 -12.15 -6.81 -0.51
C PRO A 234 -11.86 -6.52 -1.98
N THR A 235 -12.07 -5.29 -2.42
CA THR A 235 -11.57 -4.86 -3.74
C THR A 235 -10.07 -4.57 -3.66
N VAL A 236 -9.28 -4.98 -4.65
CA VAL A 236 -7.87 -4.62 -4.78
C VAL A 236 -7.72 -3.64 -5.94
N ASN A 237 -7.49 -2.38 -5.60
CA ASN A 237 -7.28 -1.31 -6.56
C ASN A 237 -5.77 -1.07 -6.73
N VAL A 238 -5.31 -0.96 -7.97
CA VAL A 238 -3.89 -0.85 -8.29
C VAL A 238 -3.63 0.44 -9.06
N VAL A 239 -2.71 1.24 -8.54
CA VAL A 239 -2.20 2.45 -9.17
C VAL A 239 -0.73 2.20 -9.49
N VAL A 240 -0.37 2.30 -10.76
CA VAL A 240 1.02 2.17 -11.20
C VAL A 240 1.55 3.54 -11.56
N LEU A 241 2.66 3.93 -10.95
CA LEU A 241 3.24 5.27 -11.10
C LEU A 241 4.49 5.26 -11.99
N THR A 242 4.63 6.35 -12.74
CA THR A 242 5.86 6.77 -13.40
C THR A 242 6.51 7.94 -12.64
N ASN A 243 7.81 8.11 -12.82
CA ASN A 243 8.50 9.34 -12.40
C ASN A 243 8.17 10.50 -13.36
N ALA A 244 8.28 11.73 -12.86
CA ALA A 244 8.11 12.93 -13.70
C ALA A 244 9.05 12.88 -14.91
N GLY A 245 8.51 13.15 -16.11
CA GLY A 245 9.26 13.10 -17.36
C GLY A 245 9.72 11.69 -17.82
N ALA A 246 9.22 10.61 -17.21
CA ALA A 246 9.48 9.24 -17.67
C ALA A 246 8.40 8.71 -18.62
N ASN A 247 8.73 7.70 -19.44
CA ASN A 247 7.80 7.05 -20.37
C ASN A 247 6.83 6.09 -19.64
N SER A 248 5.51 6.23 -19.89
CA SER A 248 4.45 5.43 -19.25
C SER A 248 4.26 4.01 -19.77
N ARG A 249 4.89 3.61 -20.90
CA ARG A 249 4.77 2.27 -21.49
C ARG A 249 5.12 1.15 -20.50
N GLY A 250 6.13 1.35 -19.66
CA GLY A 250 6.51 0.37 -18.63
C GLY A 250 5.42 0.21 -17.56
N ALA A 251 4.86 1.32 -17.09
CA ALA A 251 3.78 1.33 -16.10
C ALA A 251 2.49 0.69 -16.64
N LEU A 252 2.13 0.96 -17.90
CA LEU A 252 0.98 0.33 -18.57
C LEU A 252 1.13 -1.20 -18.63
N LYS A 253 2.30 -1.70 -19.07
CA LYS A 253 2.59 -3.15 -19.06
C LYS A 253 2.53 -3.76 -17.66
N THR A 254 3.01 -3.04 -16.66
CA THR A 254 2.90 -3.48 -15.27
C THR A 254 1.43 -3.56 -14.83
N LEU A 255 0.60 -2.58 -15.18
CA LEU A 255 -0.82 -2.60 -14.84
C LEU A 255 -1.56 -3.76 -15.53
N GLU A 256 -1.25 -4.06 -16.79
CA GLU A 256 -1.80 -5.22 -17.52
C GLU A 256 -1.55 -6.54 -16.76
N ARG A 257 -0.35 -6.71 -16.20
CA ARG A 257 -0.01 -7.89 -15.38
C ARG A 257 -0.85 -7.99 -14.10
N PHE A 258 -1.37 -6.89 -13.56
CA PHE A 258 -2.34 -6.91 -12.44
C PHE A 258 -3.77 -7.23 -12.86
N GLY A 259 -4.07 -7.29 -14.15
CA GLY A 259 -5.40 -7.51 -14.72
C GLY A 259 -6.18 -8.67 -14.08
N PRO A 260 -5.59 -9.88 -13.89
CA PRO A 260 -6.27 -10.99 -13.23
C PRO A 260 -6.74 -10.66 -11.80
N LEU A 261 -5.90 -10.02 -10.99
CA LEU A 261 -6.21 -9.66 -9.60
C LEU A 261 -7.27 -8.57 -9.53
N ILE A 262 -7.14 -7.53 -10.36
CA ILE A 262 -8.10 -6.43 -10.46
C ILE A 262 -9.48 -7.00 -10.83
N LYS A 263 -9.54 -7.87 -11.85
CA LYS A 263 -10.79 -8.53 -12.28
C LYS A 263 -11.38 -9.42 -11.19
N ALA A 264 -10.56 -10.28 -10.58
CA ALA A 264 -11.01 -11.22 -9.54
C ALA A 264 -11.54 -10.52 -8.28
N SER A 265 -10.94 -9.39 -7.91
CA SER A 265 -11.37 -8.59 -6.75
C SER A 265 -12.43 -7.54 -7.08
N LYS A 266 -12.84 -7.40 -8.35
CA LYS A 266 -13.70 -6.31 -8.83
C LYS A 266 -13.14 -4.92 -8.47
N GLY A 267 -11.82 -4.79 -8.43
CA GLY A 267 -11.11 -3.55 -8.19
C GLY A 267 -10.95 -2.71 -9.45
N LYS A 268 -10.12 -1.67 -9.36
CA LYS A 268 -9.79 -0.77 -10.47
C LYS A 268 -8.29 -0.62 -10.66
N GLY A 269 -7.89 -0.35 -11.89
CA GLY A 269 -6.51 -0.07 -12.28
C GLY A 269 -6.37 1.35 -12.81
N SER A 270 -5.29 2.06 -12.47
CA SER A 270 -4.91 3.32 -13.12
C SER A 270 -3.39 3.44 -13.26
N VAL A 271 -2.97 4.26 -14.22
CA VAL A 271 -1.57 4.68 -14.38
C VAL A 271 -1.50 6.18 -14.09
N ILE A 272 -0.52 6.58 -13.29
CA ILE A 272 -0.07 7.97 -13.21
C ILE A 272 1.03 8.10 -14.26
N GLU A 273 0.76 8.83 -15.34
CA GLU A 273 1.72 9.01 -16.45
C GLU A 273 2.77 10.08 -16.15
N ASP A 274 2.41 11.10 -15.37
CA ASP A 274 3.32 12.06 -14.79
C ASP A 274 2.87 12.41 -13.35
N ILE A 275 3.74 12.15 -12.37
CA ILE A 275 3.43 12.44 -10.97
C ILE A 275 3.27 13.94 -10.69
N SER A 276 3.84 14.80 -11.55
CA SER A 276 3.73 16.26 -11.42
C SER A 276 2.30 16.76 -11.64
N ASP A 277 1.43 16.00 -12.31
CA ASP A 277 0.01 16.33 -12.45
C ASP A 277 -0.70 16.38 -11.08
N PHE A 278 -0.20 15.61 -10.12
CA PHE A 278 -0.74 15.51 -8.76
C PHE A 278 -0.06 16.45 -7.76
N MET A 279 0.85 17.31 -8.22
CA MET A 279 1.48 18.33 -7.40
C MET A 279 0.61 19.58 -7.29
N ASN A 280 0.60 20.21 -6.12
CA ASN A 280 0.05 21.56 -5.96
C ASN A 280 1.03 22.62 -6.51
N LYS A 281 0.64 23.91 -6.46
CA LYS A 281 1.45 25.02 -6.98
C LYS A 281 2.84 25.12 -6.32
N GLU A 282 2.93 24.88 -5.02
CA GLU A 282 4.19 24.96 -4.29
C GLU A 282 5.09 23.76 -4.57
N GLU A 283 4.49 22.57 -4.66
CA GLU A 283 5.18 21.33 -5.04
C GLU A 283 5.78 21.44 -6.45
N ARG A 284 5.03 22.02 -7.41
CA ARG A 284 5.54 22.28 -8.77
C ARG A 284 6.68 23.30 -8.77
N ARG A 285 6.53 24.42 -8.07
CA ARG A 285 7.61 25.42 -7.97
C ARG A 285 8.88 24.81 -7.37
N ARG A 286 8.73 23.94 -6.36
CA ARG A 286 9.84 23.22 -5.75
C ARG A 286 10.48 22.24 -6.75
N LEU A 287 9.69 21.46 -7.49
CA LEU A 287 10.18 20.57 -8.55
C LEU A 287 10.99 21.35 -9.60
N GLU A 288 10.45 22.47 -10.09
CA GLU A 288 11.12 23.36 -11.06
C GLU A 288 12.46 23.87 -10.53
N SER A 289 12.53 24.24 -9.24
CA SER A 289 13.79 24.69 -8.61
C SER A 289 14.88 23.62 -8.54
N PHE A 290 14.50 22.33 -8.64
CA PHE A 290 15.43 21.20 -8.66
C PHE A 290 15.70 20.66 -10.06
N ALA A 291 15.01 21.17 -11.09
CA ALA A 291 15.18 20.68 -12.45
C ALA A 291 16.66 20.76 -12.86
N PRO A 292 17.20 19.74 -13.53
CA PRO A 292 18.55 19.80 -14.09
C PRO A 292 18.67 21.04 -14.98
N LYS A 293 19.73 21.83 -14.79
CA LYS A 293 20.05 22.91 -15.71
C LYS A 293 20.63 22.29 -16.97
N GLU A 294 20.09 22.68 -18.13
CA GLU A 294 20.62 22.32 -19.45
C GLU A 294 22.06 22.81 -19.65
#